data_AF-A0A0C2IXF0-F1
#
_entry.id   AF-A0A0C2IXF0-F1
#
_cell.length_a   1.000
_cell.length_b   1.000
_cell.length_c   1.000
_cell.angle_alpha   90.00
_cell.angle_beta   90.00
_cell.angle_gamma   90.00
#
_symmetry.space_group_name_H-M   'P 1'
#
loop_
_entity.id
_entity.type
_entity.pdbx_description
1 polymer ?
#
loop_
_entity_poly.entity_id
_entity_poly.type
_entity_poly.pdbx_seq_one_letter_code
_entity_poly.pdbx_strand_id
1 'polypeptide(L)'
;MSIITTPVLQSLWMDAQRVPLEWTTTRFWEHVFNRIVFNRDPWVVSSQQPPSHDAGATRRVDLVVERIDPATNARGTVLFVEMKRTLATQTELTQCEHQAYTAGCEYFTETGMAQVWAMTCIGSQARLWIFDVNEGFLVPYFPTSHGKAVRAEYVEVSGPGGMQLLSCLEYIKRHPIPPESLVTEVLASSSDESSNVMEDSDYEPASPDMPSTASAPTIPLSSASHEGDTAMADDSGGYENTPYPYYDSTAQDRYGTANEESATTDTADTRTTAESETQPWCKINLHRVSHLTRRDEFTFTTVDGKVKSTDRDEWAKANHKGKTAWYLWHKGNYYYSRDRPGS
;
A
#
# COMPACT_ATOMS: atom_id res chain seq x y z
N MET A 1 -2.76 -1.30 28.66
CA MET A 1 -4.18 -0.88 28.65
C MET A 1 -4.63 -0.86 27.20
N SER A 2 -5.89 -1.21 26.92
CA SER A 2 -6.44 -1.22 25.56
C SER A 2 -7.26 0.05 25.33
N ILE A 3 -7.32 0.53 24.09
CA ILE A 3 -8.20 1.66 23.73
C ILE A 3 -9.66 1.21 23.61
N ILE A 4 -9.88 -0.11 23.44
CA ILE A 4 -11.18 -0.72 23.24
C ILE A 4 -11.90 -0.77 24.58
N THR A 5 -12.52 0.35 24.95
CA THR A 5 -13.07 0.58 26.30
C THR A 5 -14.60 0.58 26.34
N THR A 6 -15.27 0.54 25.18
CA THR A 6 -16.73 0.60 25.09
C THR A 6 -17.28 -0.60 24.32
N PRO A 7 -18.52 -1.05 24.59
CA PRO A 7 -19.16 -2.13 23.84
C PRO A 7 -19.27 -1.84 22.34
N VAL A 8 -19.51 -0.58 21.96
CA VAL A 8 -19.59 -0.17 20.55
C VAL A 8 -18.23 -0.34 19.87
N LEU A 9 -17.16 0.15 20.48
CA LEU A 9 -15.82 0.05 19.92
C LEU A 9 -15.33 -1.40 19.88
N GLN A 10 -15.70 -2.22 20.87
CA GLN A 10 -15.46 -3.66 20.87
C GLN A 10 -16.17 -4.36 19.70
N SER A 11 -17.42 -3.98 19.40
CA SER A 11 -18.15 -4.52 18.26
C SER A 11 -17.48 -4.15 16.93
N LEU A 12 -17.13 -2.88 16.74
CA LEU A 12 -16.46 -2.43 15.52
C LEU A 12 -15.09 -3.07 15.33
N TRP A 13 -14.34 -3.24 16.41
CA TRP A 13 -13.06 -3.96 16.38
C TRP A 13 -13.25 -5.42 15.98
N MET A 14 -14.24 -6.13 16.56
CA MET A 14 -14.55 -7.51 16.16
C MET A 14 -14.95 -7.61 14.69
N ASP A 15 -15.73 -6.65 14.17
CA ASP A 15 -16.11 -6.60 12.76
C ASP A 15 -14.88 -6.43 11.85
N ALA A 16 -13.97 -5.52 12.20
CA ALA A 16 -12.71 -5.32 11.47
C ALA A 16 -11.85 -6.60 11.46
N GLN A 17 -11.85 -7.38 12.54
CA GLN A 17 -11.08 -8.61 12.64
C GLN A 17 -11.70 -9.78 11.86
N ARG A 18 -13.04 -9.91 11.87
CA ARG A 18 -13.72 -11.13 11.40
C ARG A 18 -14.29 -11.02 10.00
N VAL A 19 -14.71 -9.82 9.60
CA VAL A 19 -15.32 -9.60 8.29
C VAL A 19 -14.21 -9.25 7.30
N PRO A 20 -13.97 -10.04 6.24
CA PRO A 20 -12.87 -9.84 5.32
C PRO A 20 -13.17 -8.75 4.27
N LEU A 21 -13.83 -7.67 4.67
CA LEU A 21 -14.26 -6.58 3.81
C LEU A 21 -13.61 -5.27 4.26
N GLU A 22 -13.18 -4.45 3.32
CA GLU A 22 -12.44 -3.21 3.63
C GLU A 22 -13.28 -2.19 4.41
N TRP A 23 -14.59 -2.15 4.16
CA TRP A 23 -15.49 -1.20 4.83
C TRP A 23 -15.57 -1.39 6.35
N THR A 24 -15.29 -2.59 6.88
CA THR A 24 -15.27 -2.79 8.35
C THR A 24 -14.03 -2.16 8.97
N THR A 25 -12.88 -2.21 8.28
CA THR A 25 -11.68 -1.45 8.63
C THR A 25 -11.98 0.05 8.63
N THR A 26 -12.54 0.57 7.54
CA THR A 26 -12.85 2.00 7.40
C THR A 26 -13.78 2.47 8.52
N ARG A 27 -14.89 1.75 8.75
CA ARG A 27 -15.87 2.08 9.79
C ARG A 27 -15.26 2.08 11.19
N PHE A 28 -14.35 1.15 11.47
CA PHE A 28 -13.63 1.10 12.74
C PHE A 28 -12.76 2.36 12.94
N TRP A 29 -11.92 2.69 11.96
CA TRP A 29 -11.01 3.84 12.06
C TRP A 29 -11.77 5.18 12.02
N GLU A 30 -12.82 5.31 11.21
CA GLU A 30 -13.72 6.47 11.24
C GLU A 30 -14.26 6.72 12.64
N HIS A 31 -14.67 5.67 13.36
CA HIS A 31 -15.15 5.79 14.73
C HIS A 31 -14.03 6.24 15.68
N VAL A 32 -12.84 5.63 15.58
CA VAL A 32 -11.68 6.02 16.39
C VAL A 32 -11.36 7.50 16.19
N PHE A 33 -11.27 7.96 14.95
CA PHE A 33 -10.96 9.35 14.66
C PHE A 33 -12.07 10.31 15.08
N ASN A 34 -13.32 10.08 14.68
CA ASN A 34 -14.43 11.01 14.94
C ASN A 34 -14.88 11.03 16.41
N ARG A 35 -14.68 9.95 17.17
CA ARG A 35 -15.21 9.85 18.54
C ARG A 35 -14.15 9.90 19.62
N ILE A 36 -12.90 9.55 19.30
CA ILE A 36 -11.82 9.45 20.30
C ILE A 36 -10.79 10.56 20.08
N VAL A 37 -10.14 10.60 18.91
CA VAL A 37 -8.95 11.45 18.70
C VAL A 37 -9.33 12.86 18.23
N PHE A 38 -10.06 12.98 17.13
CA PHE A 38 -10.42 14.24 16.46
C PHE A 38 -11.90 14.58 16.70
N ASN A 39 -12.35 14.42 17.94
CA ASN A 39 -13.77 14.40 18.29
C ASN A 39 -14.43 15.75 18.56
N ARG A 40 -13.74 16.85 18.27
CA ARG A 40 -14.18 18.23 18.56
C ARG A 40 -13.62 19.18 17.51
N ASP A 41 -14.19 20.36 17.42
CA ASP A 41 -13.59 21.47 16.67
C ASP A 41 -12.16 21.75 17.16
N PRO A 42 -11.25 22.18 16.27
CA PRO A 42 -11.44 22.55 14.86
C PRO A 42 -11.28 21.39 13.85
N TRP A 43 -11.46 20.14 14.27
CA TRP A 43 -11.09 18.98 13.47
C TRP A 43 -12.26 18.45 12.63
N VAL A 44 -11.97 18.11 11.37
CA VAL A 44 -12.90 17.44 10.47
C VAL A 44 -12.24 16.17 9.95
N VAL A 45 -13.00 15.07 9.97
CA VAL A 45 -12.56 13.77 9.43
C VAL A 45 -13.54 13.40 8.32
N SER A 46 -13.04 13.31 7.10
CA SER A 46 -13.86 13.06 5.90
C SER A 46 -13.38 11.80 5.19
N SER A 47 -14.30 10.94 4.77
CA SER A 47 -13.99 9.78 3.95
C SER A 47 -14.07 10.07 2.46
N GLN A 48 -13.29 9.30 1.70
CA GLN A 48 -13.33 9.31 0.23
C GLN A 48 -13.17 10.72 -0.33
N GLN A 49 -12.18 11.46 0.18
CA GLN A 49 -11.82 12.79 -0.32
C GLN A 49 -10.64 12.70 -1.27
N PRO A 50 -10.56 13.54 -2.30
CA PRO A 50 -9.34 13.64 -3.08
C PRO A 50 -8.18 14.15 -2.20
N PRO A 51 -6.93 13.72 -2.47
CA PRO A 51 -5.75 14.28 -1.79
C PRO A 51 -5.59 15.78 -2.03
N SER A 52 -6.07 16.26 -3.19
CA SER A 52 -6.10 17.66 -3.57
C SER A 52 -7.51 18.21 -3.74
N HIS A 53 -7.70 19.52 -3.65
CA HIS A 53 -9.01 20.15 -3.87
C HIS A 53 -9.28 20.49 -5.35
N ASP A 54 -8.51 19.94 -6.28
CA ASP A 54 -8.78 20.06 -7.70
C ASP A 54 -10.09 19.34 -8.08
N ALA A 55 -11.01 20.06 -8.73
CA ALA A 55 -12.29 19.53 -9.20
C ALA A 55 -12.14 18.39 -10.21
N GLY A 56 -10.98 18.31 -10.90
CA GLY A 56 -10.66 17.22 -11.82
C GLY A 56 -10.06 15.97 -11.16
N ALA A 57 -9.72 16.02 -9.87
CA ALA A 57 -9.11 14.89 -9.19
C ALA A 57 -10.08 13.71 -9.15
N THR A 58 -9.66 12.55 -9.69
CA THR A 58 -10.43 11.30 -9.67
C THR A 58 -10.01 10.38 -8.53
N ARG A 59 -8.77 10.54 -8.06
CA ARG A 59 -8.23 9.79 -6.94
C ARG A 59 -8.93 10.15 -5.64
N ARG A 60 -9.15 9.17 -4.77
CA ARG A 60 -9.64 9.36 -3.39
C ARG A 60 -8.70 8.69 -2.40
N VAL A 61 -8.59 9.29 -1.22
CA VAL A 61 -7.97 8.71 -0.03
C VAL A 61 -9.09 8.17 0.85
N ASP A 62 -8.83 7.07 1.56
CA ASP A 62 -9.85 6.45 2.41
C ASP A 62 -10.36 7.39 3.51
N LEU A 63 -9.46 8.04 4.25
CA LEU A 63 -9.78 9.15 5.16
C LEU A 63 -8.78 10.30 5.06
N VAL A 64 -9.29 11.51 5.27
CA VAL A 64 -8.50 12.74 5.44
C VAL A 64 -8.91 13.41 6.74
N VAL A 65 -7.91 13.77 7.55
CA VAL A 65 -8.11 14.61 8.74
C VAL A 65 -7.60 16.00 8.45
N GLU A 66 -8.44 16.98 8.78
CA GLU A 66 -8.20 18.37 8.46
C GLU A 66 -8.46 19.24 9.68
N ARG A 67 -7.79 20.38 9.69
CA ARG A 67 -8.02 21.44 10.65
C ARG A 67 -8.63 22.64 9.92
N ILE A 68 -9.78 23.10 10.40
CA ILE A 68 -10.42 24.32 9.90
C ILE A 68 -10.22 25.41 10.96
N ASP A 69 -9.42 26.42 10.65
CA ASP A 69 -9.24 27.55 11.55
C ASP A 69 -10.56 28.34 11.65
N PRO A 70 -11.22 28.42 12.83
CA PRO A 70 -12.50 29.10 12.96
C PRO A 70 -12.41 30.61 12.73
N ALA A 71 -11.22 31.22 12.87
CA ALA A 71 -11.05 32.66 12.68
C ALA A 71 -10.93 33.06 11.20
N THR A 72 -10.27 32.22 10.40
CA THR A 72 -9.96 32.51 8.99
C THR A 72 -10.74 31.65 8.00
N ASN A 73 -11.42 30.60 8.50
CA ASN A 73 -11.99 29.50 7.72
C ASN A 73 -10.96 28.81 6.81
N ALA A 74 -9.66 28.97 7.08
CA ALA A 74 -8.61 28.30 6.34
C ALA A 74 -8.60 26.81 6.69
N ARG A 75 -8.57 25.97 5.66
CA ARG A 75 -8.52 24.50 5.76
C ARG A 75 -7.07 24.05 5.54
N GLY A 76 -6.57 23.18 6.40
CA GLY A 76 -5.29 22.53 6.22
C GLY A 76 -5.42 21.02 6.43
N THR A 77 -4.92 20.24 5.47
CA THR A 77 -4.80 18.80 5.62
C THR A 77 -3.72 18.47 6.63
N VAL A 78 -4.03 17.56 7.55
CA VAL A 78 -3.15 17.19 8.66
C VAL A 78 -2.69 15.75 8.52
N LEU A 79 -3.60 14.84 8.18
CA LEU A 79 -3.30 13.41 8.10
C LEU A 79 -4.06 12.75 6.94
N PHE A 80 -3.32 12.07 6.06
CA PHE A 80 -3.88 11.11 5.11
C PHE A 80 -3.91 9.71 5.72
N VAL A 81 -4.99 8.96 5.50
CA VAL A 81 -5.11 7.58 5.98
C VAL A 81 -5.54 6.67 4.83
N GLU A 82 -4.71 5.68 4.53
CA GLU A 82 -5.04 4.58 3.61
C GLU A 82 -5.26 3.29 4.39
N MET A 83 -6.24 2.50 3.98
CA MET A 83 -6.74 1.35 4.72
C MET A 83 -6.86 0.11 3.84
N LYS A 84 -6.62 -1.05 4.43
CA LYS A 84 -6.90 -2.36 3.83
C LYS A 84 -7.55 -3.30 4.84
N ARG A 85 -8.20 -4.35 4.33
CA ARG A 85 -8.81 -5.41 5.16
C ARG A 85 -7.75 -6.16 6.00
N THR A 86 -8.16 -6.74 7.14
CA THR A 86 -7.27 -7.48 8.06
C THR A 86 -6.43 -8.57 7.38
N LEU A 87 -6.99 -9.27 6.39
CA LEU A 87 -6.31 -10.34 5.65
C LEU A 87 -5.65 -9.86 4.35
N ALA A 88 -5.29 -8.58 4.26
CA ALA A 88 -4.62 -8.02 3.09
C ALA A 88 -3.30 -8.75 2.76
N THR A 89 -3.10 -9.07 1.49
CA THR A 89 -1.88 -9.69 0.98
C THR A 89 -0.69 -8.74 1.08
N GLN A 90 0.53 -9.28 1.00
CA GLN A 90 1.76 -8.47 0.99
C GLN A 90 1.74 -7.38 -0.11
N THR A 91 1.17 -7.70 -1.28
CA THR A 91 0.99 -6.74 -2.38
C THR A 91 0.05 -5.60 -1.99
N GLU A 92 -1.08 -5.91 -1.36
CA GLU A 92 -2.04 -4.90 -0.89
C GLU A 92 -1.44 -4.01 0.21
N LEU A 93 -0.57 -4.55 1.06
CA LEU A 93 0.18 -3.77 2.05
C LEU A 93 1.13 -2.76 1.38
N THR A 94 1.92 -3.23 0.41
CA THR A 94 2.81 -2.36 -0.37
C THR A 94 2.01 -1.29 -1.12
N GLN A 95 0.86 -1.65 -1.68
CA GLN A 95 -0.03 -0.71 -2.33
C GLN A 95 -0.58 0.34 -1.36
N CYS A 96 -0.96 -0.05 -0.14
CA CYS A 96 -1.46 0.86 0.89
C CYS A 96 -0.42 1.94 1.26
N GLU A 97 0.82 1.54 1.51
CA GLU A 97 1.93 2.48 1.80
C GLU A 97 2.26 3.36 0.59
N HIS A 98 2.27 2.79 -0.62
CA HIS A 98 2.46 3.56 -1.85
C HIS A 98 1.32 4.57 -2.09
N GLN A 99 0.08 4.18 -1.76
CA GLN A 99 -1.07 5.07 -1.87
C GLN A 99 -0.93 6.26 -0.92
N ALA A 100 -0.53 6.02 0.33
CA ALA A 100 -0.31 7.09 1.30
C ALA A 100 0.83 8.04 0.88
N TYR A 101 1.93 7.49 0.33
CA TYR A 101 3.03 8.29 -0.22
C TYR A 101 2.57 9.19 -1.38
N THR A 102 1.84 8.62 -2.33
CA THR A 102 1.38 9.34 -3.52
C THR A 102 0.33 10.42 -3.17
N ALA A 103 -0.50 10.21 -2.15
CA ALA A 103 -1.37 11.25 -1.62
C ALA A 103 -0.56 12.46 -1.11
N GLY A 104 0.56 12.22 -0.42
CA GLY A 104 1.49 13.28 -0.02
C GLY A 104 2.12 14.03 -1.20
N CYS A 105 2.53 13.32 -2.27
CA CYS A 105 3.05 13.96 -3.49
C CYS A 105 2.01 14.88 -4.15
N GLU A 106 0.76 14.43 -4.25
CA GLU A 106 -0.34 15.22 -4.82
C GLU A 106 -0.60 16.47 -3.96
N TYR A 107 -0.60 16.31 -2.63
CA TYR A 107 -0.75 17.41 -1.69
C TYR A 107 0.37 18.46 -1.78
N PHE A 108 1.63 18.02 -1.88
CA PHE A 108 2.76 18.92 -2.11
C PHE A 108 2.63 19.69 -3.43
N THR A 109 2.20 19.00 -4.49
CA THR A 109 2.03 19.62 -5.81
C THR A 109 0.99 20.74 -5.79
N GLU A 110 -0.10 20.57 -5.04
CA GLU A 110 -1.15 21.58 -4.89
C GLU A 110 -0.75 22.73 -3.96
N THR A 111 -0.19 22.40 -2.79
CA THR A 111 -0.06 23.37 -1.68
C THR A 111 1.35 23.92 -1.50
N GLY A 112 2.36 23.26 -2.07
CA GLY A 112 3.77 23.52 -1.81
C GLY A 112 4.25 23.08 -0.42
N MET A 113 3.42 22.39 0.37
CA MET A 113 3.80 21.92 1.70
C MET A 113 4.68 20.67 1.62
N ALA A 114 5.94 20.82 2.01
CA ALA A 114 6.96 19.77 1.89
C ALA A 114 6.69 18.53 2.76
N GLN A 115 5.90 18.68 3.82
CA GLN A 115 5.67 17.64 4.82
C GLN A 115 4.19 17.54 5.21
N VAL A 116 3.70 16.31 5.35
CA VAL A 116 2.35 15.99 5.87
C VAL A 116 2.38 14.64 6.59
N TRP A 117 1.52 14.46 7.59
CA TRP A 117 1.39 13.16 8.23
C TRP A 117 0.65 12.17 7.34
N ALA A 118 1.04 10.91 7.42
CA ALA A 118 0.33 9.82 6.79
C ALA A 118 0.15 8.64 7.76
N MET A 119 -0.87 7.83 7.53
CA MET A 119 -1.16 6.62 8.28
C MET A 119 -1.60 5.52 7.34
N THR A 120 -1.12 4.32 7.57
CA THR A 120 -1.60 3.12 6.88
C THR A 120 -2.19 2.15 7.88
N CYS A 121 -3.28 1.50 7.49
CA CYS A 121 -4.01 0.59 8.36
C CYS A 121 -4.29 -0.75 7.68
N ILE A 122 -4.25 -1.82 8.47
CA ILE A 122 -4.64 -3.18 8.05
C ILE A 122 -5.55 -3.73 9.14
N GLY A 123 -6.84 -3.83 8.85
CA GLY A 123 -7.80 -4.13 9.93
C GLY A 123 -7.73 -3.07 11.03
N SER A 124 -7.61 -3.49 12.27
CA SER A 124 -7.40 -2.58 13.41
C SER A 124 -5.92 -2.33 13.75
N GLN A 125 -4.98 -2.75 12.90
CA GLN A 125 -3.56 -2.45 13.07
C GLN A 125 -3.17 -1.22 12.25
N ALA A 126 -2.17 -0.47 12.70
CA ALA A 126 -1.72 0.71 11.96
C ALA A 126 -0.22 1.04 12.10
N ARG A 127 0.25 1.87 11.17
CA ARG A 127 1.54 2.56 11.20
C ARG A 127 1.35 4.03 10.88
N LEU A 128 2.14 4.88 11.53
CA LEU A 128 2.20 6.31 11.31
C LEU A 128 3.50 6.68 10.60
N TRP A 129 3.38 7.63 9.71
CA TRP A 129 4.42 8.03 8.76
C TRP A 129 4.50 9.54 8.67
N ILE A 130 5.67 10.00 8.25
CA ILE A 130 5.90 11.35 7.76
C ILE A 130 6.15 11.23 6.27
N PHE A 131 5.33 11.91 5.47
CA PHE A 131 5.70 12.22 4.10
C PHE A 131 6.64 13.43 4.12
N ASP A 132 7.78 13.31 3.45
CA ASP A 132 8.70 14.40 3.17
C ASP A 132 9.05 14.34 1.68
N VAL A 133 8.87 15.45 0.97
CA VAL A 133 9.14 15.55 -0.47
C VAL A 133 10.60 15.22 -0.83
N ASN A 134 11.53 15.42 0.10
CA ASN A 134 12.95 15.19 -0.13
C ASN A 134 13.34 13.71 0.00
N GLU A 135 12.56 12.92 0.74
CA GLU A 135 12.96 11.55 1.11
C GLU A 135 12.57 10.48 0.08
N GLY A 136 11.71 10.76 -0.90
CA GLY A 136 11.36 9.77 -1.93
C GLY A 136 10.64 8.50 -1.42
N PHE A 137 10.38 8.41 -0.11
CA PHE A 137 9.64 7.35 0.57
C PHE A 137 8.98 7.90 1.86
N LEU A 138 8.10 7.11 2.49
CA LEU A 138 7.50 7.44 3.78
C LEU A 138 8.48 7.19 4.93
N VAL A 139 8.75 8.21 5.72
CA VAL A 139 9.62 8.13 6.91
C VAL A 139 8.80 7.55 8.09
N PRO A 140 9.21 6.45 8.73
CA PRO A 140 8.43 5.81 9.79
C PRO A 140 8.43 6.66 11.06
N TYR A 141 7.25 7.11 11.51
CA TYR A 141 7.10 7.82 12.78
C TYR A 141 6.76 6.86 13.93
N PHE A 142 5.82 5.95 13.71
CA PHE A 142 5.45 4.95 14.72
C PHE A 142 4.88 3.66 14.10
N PRO A 143 5.45 2.48 14.42
CA PRO A 143 6.76 2.31 15.04
C PRO A 143 7.88 2.83 14.12
N THR A 144 9.05 3.13 14.69
CA THR A 144 10.21 3.68 13.95
C THR A 144 10.95 2.63 13.12
N SER A 145 10.42 1.42 13.00
CA SER A 145 11.02 0.37 12.17
C SER A 145 10.93 0.73 10.68
N HIS A 146 12.00 0.43 9.94
CA HIS A 146 12.15 0.82 8.53
C HIS A 146 11.67 -0.25 7.53
N GLY A 147 11.06 -1.34 7.99
CA GLY A 147 10.59 -2.40 7.10
C GLY A 147 9.46 -1.90 6.20
N LYS A 148 9.67 -2.00 4.88
CA LYS A 148 8.64 -1.65 3.89
C LYS A 148 7.56 -2.73 3.86
N ALA A 149 6.31 -2.33 4.07
CA ALA A 149 5.14 -3.19 4.01
C ALA A 149 5.21 -4.44 4.93
N VAL A 150 5.99 -4.40 6.02
CA VAL A 150 6.13 -5.56 6.93
C VAL A 150 4.93 -5.60 7.87
N ARG A 151 4.05 -6.59 7.69
CA ARG A 151 2.83 -6.76 8.51
C ARG A 151 3.11 -6.77 10.02
N ALA A 152 4.22 -7.39 10.45
CA ALA A 152 4.58 -7.49 11.86
C ALA A 152 4.88 -6.12 12.51
N GLU A 153 5.13 -5.09 11.70
CA GLU A 153 5.39 -3.71 12.17
C GLU A 153 4.09 -2.91 12.34
N TYR A 154 2.93 -3.44 11.93
CA TYR A 154 1.66 -2.79 12.18
C TYR A 154 1.22 -3.04 13.62
N VAL A 155 0.96 -1.95 14.34
CA VAL A 155 0.64 -2.00 15.76
C VAL A 155 -0.86 -2.25 15.94
N GLU A 156 -1.19 -3.35 16.60
CA GLU A 156 -2.57 -3.69 16.95
C GLU A 156 -3.11 -2.73 18.02
N VAL A 157 -4.18 -2.04 17.68
CA VAL A 157 -4.76 -1.00 18.52
C VAL A 157 -5.40 -1.53 19.81
N SER A 158 -5.87 -2.78 19.79
CA SER A 158 -6.38 -3.44 21.00
C SER A 158 -5.26 -3.91 21.95
N GLY A 159 -4.02 -4.00 21.45
CA GLY A 159 -2.85 -4.50 22.18
C GLY A 159 -2.11 -3.43 23.00
N PRO A 160 -0.97 -3.79 23.61
CA PRO A 160 -0.17 -2.87 24.43
C PRO A 160 0.30 -1.61 23.70
N GLY A 161 0.60 -1.71 22.39
CA GLY A 161 1.02 -0.58 21.57
C GLY A 161 -0.10 0.40 21.21
N GLY A 162 -1.37 0.04 21.38
CA GLY A 162 -2.51 0.89 21.02
C GLY A 162 -2.53 2.24 21.78
N MET A 163 -2.12 2.25 23.05
CA MET A 163 -2.02 3.50 23.83
C MET A 163 -0.90 4.41 23.34
N GLN A 164 0.21 3.83 22.86
CA GLN A 164 1.30 4.59 22.27
C GLN A 164 0.86 5.18 20.92
N LEU A 165 0.16 4.40 20.09
CA LEU A 165 -0.44 4.89 18.84
C LEU A 165 -1.38 6.08 19.09
N LEU A 166 -2.24 6.02 20.11
CA LEU A 166 -3.09 7.15 20.51
C LEU A 166 -2.29 8.36 20.97
N SER A 167 -1.20 8.14 21.71
CA SER A 167 -0.32 9.22 22.15
C SER A 167 0.36 9.91 20.96
N CYS A 168 0.75 9.15 19.94
CA CYS A 168 1.27 9.66 18.68
C CYS A 168 0.21 10.45 17.89
N LEU A 169 -1.04 9.97 17.83
CA LEU A 169 -2.14 10.72 17.19
C LEU A 169 -2.44 12.04 17.92
N GLU A 170 -2.40 12.06 19.26
CA GLU A 170 -2.51 13.29 20.05
C GLU A 170 -1.29 14.21 19.91
N TYR A 171 -0.13 13.65 19.55
CA TYR A 171 1.04 14.46 19.16
C TYR A 171 0.81 15.14 17.80
N ILE A 172 0.33 14.39 16.79
CA ILE A 172 -0.03 14.90 15.46
C ILE A 172 -1.06 16.02 15.56
N LYS A 173 -2.07 15.84 16.42
CA LYS A 173 -3.08 16.87 16.69
C LYS A 173 -2.49 18.18 17.22
N ARG A 174 -1.41 18.11 18.01
CA ARG A 174 -0.69 19.29 18.55
C ARG A 174 0.35 19.85 17.58
N HIS A 175 0.84 19.03 16.64
CA HIS A 175 1.81 19.40 15.61
C HIS A 175 1.26 19.03 14.23
N PRO A 176 0.30 19.80 13.70
CA PRO A 176 -0.40 19.44 12.46
C PRO A 176 0.52 19.32 11.24
N ILE A 177 1.69 19.96 11.31
CA ILE A 177 2.78 19.83 10.34
C ILE A 177 3.90 19.05 11.04
N PRO A 178 4.44 17.99 10.42
CA PRO A 178 5.59 17.27 10.95
C PRO A 178 6.78 18.21 11.21
N PRO A 179 7.41 18.17 12.40
CA PRO A 179 8.66 18.89 12.63
C PRO A 179 9.84 18.26 11.87
N GLU A 180 10.65 19.10 11.20
CA GLU A 180 11.84 18.67 10.46
C GLU A 180 12.87 17.91 11.32
N SER A 181 12.94 18.23 12.62
CA SER A 181 13.81 17.52 13.57
C SER A 181 13.47 16.04 13.69
N LEU A 182 12.19 15.66 13.60
CA LEU A 182 11.78 14.25 13.68
C LEU A 182 12.26 13.45 12.47
N VAL A 183 12.21 14.05 11.28
CA VAL A 183 12.72 13.40 10.06
C VAL A 183 14.22 13.15 10.19
N THR A 184 14.96 14.16 10.63
CA THR A 184 16.42 14.07 10.83
C THR A 184 16.78 13.00 11.87
N GLU A 185 16.09 12.97 13.01
CA GLU A 185 16.34 11.99 14.08
C GLU A 185 16.06 10.55 13.64
N VAL A 186 14.93 10.32 12.94
CA VAL A 186 14.56 8.98 12.44
C VAL A 186 15.58 8.50 11.42
N LEU A 187 15.98 9.34 10.47
CA LEU A 187 16.95 8.97 9.44
C LEU A 187 18.35 8.74 10.02
N ALA A 188 18.78 9.54 11.00
CA ALA A 188 20.04 9.33 11.70
C ALA A 188 20.09 7.97 12.40
N SER A 189 18.99 7.59 13.08
CA SER A 189 18.93 6.30 13.79
C SER A 189 19.03 5.08 12.86
N SER A 190 18.64 5.22 11.60
CA SER A 190 18.70 4.14 10.61
C SER A 190 20.11 3.82 10.10
N SER A 191 21.03 4.80 10.20
CA SER A 191 22.39 4.67 9.64
C SER A 191 23.32 3.82 10.52
N ASP A 192 23.07 3.77 11.83
CA ASP A 192 23.96 3.13 12.80
C ASP A 192 23.87 1.60 12.82
N GLU A 193 22.80 0.98 12.29
CA GLU A 193 22.66 -0.48 12.28
C GLU A 193 23.47 -1.16 11.15
N SER A 194 23.98 -0.42 10.17
CA SER A 194 24.62 -1.02 8.98
C SER A 194 26.14 -1.23 9.09
N SER A 195 26.82 -0.77 10.16
CA SER A 195 28.30 -0.80 10.24
C SER A 195 28.91 -1.88 11.14
N ASN A 196 28.12 -2.77 11.75
CA ASN A 196 28.62 -3.73 12.75
C ASN A 196 28.90 -5.16 12.23
N VAL A 197 29.17 -5.35 10.94
CA VAL A 197 29.56 -6.68 10.41
C VAL A 197 30.85 -6.58 9.62
N MET A 198 31.96 -6.80 10.32
CA MET A 198 33.08 -7.69 9.92
C MET A 198 34.25 -7.44 10.87
N GLU A 199 34.20 -8.06 12.06
CA GLU A 199 35.44 -8.46 12.71
C GLU A 199 35.58 -9.97 12.46
N ASP A 200 36.41 -10.24 11.47
CA ASP A 200 36.81 -11.54 10.95
C ASP A 200 37.50 -12.33 12.08
N SER A 201 36.73 -13.07 12.88
CA SER A 201 37.31 -14.00 13.85
C SER A 201 37.40 -15.38 13.21
N ASP A 202 38.59 -15.67 12.68
CA ASP A 202 39.08 -17.01 12.32
C ASP A 202 38.99 -17.97 13.51
N TYR A 203 37.80 -18.51 13.78
CA TYR A 203 37.61 -19.61 14.72
C TYR A 203 37.31 -20.88 13.94
N GLU A 204 38.35 -21.67 13.71
CA GLU A 204 38.28 -23.05 13.23
C GLU A 204 37.57 -23.91 14.30
N PRO A 205 36.38 -24.47 14.05
CA PRO A 205 35.73 -25.33 15.02
C PRO A 205 36.31 -26.75 14.93
N ALA A 206 36.94 -27.20 16.01
CA ALA A 206 37.32 -28.61 16.19
C ALA A 206 36.07 -29.51 16.18
N SER A 207 36.12 -30.57 15.36
CA SER A 207 35.10 -31.62 15.25
C SER A 207 34.76 -32.27 16.59
N PRO A 208 33.49 -32.37 16.98
CA PRO A 208 33.09 -33.22 18.09
C PRO A 208 32.81 -34.66 17.61
N ASP A 209 33.39 -35.63 18.32
CA ASP A 209 33.16 -37.06 18.17
C ASP A 209 31.70 -37.45 18.44
N MET A 210 31.16 -38.29 17.56
CA MET A 210 29.82 -38.89 17.65
C MET A 210 29.86 -40.20 18.44
N PRO A 211 29.12 -40.36 19.55
CA PRO A 211 28.77 -41.67 20.06
C PRO A 211 27.46 -42.18 19.41
N SER A 212 27.60 -43.32 18.77
CA SER A 212 26.54 -44.23 18.34
C SER A 212 25.80 -44.81 19.54
N THR A 213 24.45 -44.82 19.53
CA THR A 213 23.62 -45.96 20.00
C THR A 213 22.10 -45.70 19.93
N ALA A 214 21.39 -46.80 19.62
CA ALA A 214 20.06 -47.21 20.10
C ALA A 214 18.76 -46.74 19.38
N SER A 215 18.28 -47.63 18.52
CA SER A 215 16.94 -48.26 18.51
C SER A 215 15.68 -47.38 18.66
N ALA A 216 14.96 -47.25 17.56
CA ALA A 216 13.58 -46.75 17.50
C ALA A 216 12.57 -47.86 17.89
N PRO A 217 11.51 -47.55 18.66
CA PRO A 217 10.36 -48.43 18.82
C PRO A 217 9.31 -48.18 17.73
N THR A 218 8.86 -49.29 17.13
CA THR A 218 7.73 -49.38 16.19
C THR A 218 6.42 -48.96 16.86
N ILE A 219 5.73 -47.96 16.30
CA ILE A 219 4.36 -47.60 16.67
C ILE A 219 3.38 -48.36 15.75
N PRO A 220 2.37 -49.06 16.27
CA PRO A 220 1.37 -49.75 15.46
C PRO A 220 0.35 -48.77 14.86
N LEU A 221 0.17 -48.92 13.55
CA LEU A 221 -0.83 -48.28 12.72
C LEU A 221 -2.23 -48.82 13.08
N SER A 222 -3.11 -48.00 13.64
CA SER A 222 -4.52 -48.33 13.83
C SER A 222 -5.37 -47.62 12.78
N SER A 223 -5.92 -48.43 11.90
CA SER A 223 -6.94 -48.11 10.90
C SER A 223 -8.27 -47.77 11.58
N ALA A 224 -8.78 -46.55 11.35
CA ALA A 224 -10.17 -46.20 11.58
C ALA A 224 -10.78 -45.72 10.26
N SER A 225 -11.58 -46.59 9.67
CA SER A 225 -12.53 -46.29 8.60
C SER A 225 -13.61 -45.34 9.12
N HIS A 226 -13.73 -44.17 8.50
CA HIS A 226 -14.92 -43.32 8.63
C HIS A 226 -15.44 -43.02 7.22
N GLU A 227 -16.48 -43.76 6.86
CA GLU A 227 -17.43 -43.42 5.82
C GLU A 227 -18.21 -42.19 6.28
N GLY A 228 -18.25 -41.16 5.45
CA GLY A 228 -18.88 -39.88 5.73
C GLY A 228 -19.20 -39.18 4.43
N ASP A 229 -20.14 -39.78 3.71
CA ASP A 229 -20.76 -39.28 2.50
C ASP A 229 -21.60 -38.04 2.83
N THR A 230 -21.24 -36.87 2.31
CA THR A 230 -22.15 -35.71 2.29
C THR A 230 -21.83 -34.84 1.08
N ALA A 231 -22.58 -35.08 0.01
CA ALA A 231 -22.71 -34.17 -1.12
C ALA A 231 -23.35 -32.84 -0.64
N MET A 232 -22.64 -31.73 -0.84
CA MET A 232 -23.22 -30.39 -0.81
C MET A 232 -23.04 -29.78 -2.20
N ALA A 233 -24.18 -29.40 -2.78
CA ALA A 233 -24.29 -28.77 -4.07
C ALA A 233 -23.60 -27.39 -4.06
N ASP A 234 -22.77 -27.17 -5.07
CA ASP A 234 -22.06 -25.92 -5.33
C ASP A 234 -23.05 -24.95 -6.01
N ASP A 235 -23.71 -24.10 -5.20
CA ASP A 235 -24.53 -22.98 -5.68
C ASP A 235 -23.63 -21.76 -5.86
N SER A 236 -23.00 -21.68 -7.04
CA SER A 236 -22.13 -20.58 -7.45
C SER A 236 -22.96 -19.36 -7.85
N GLY A 237 -23.57 -18.69 -6.88
CA GLY A 237 -24.17 -17.37 -7.02
C GLY A 237 -23.10 -16.29 -7.16
N GLY A 238 -22.87 -15.80 -8.38
CA GLY A 238 -22.04 -14.63 -8.64
C GLY A 238 -22.69 -13.35 -8.11
N TYR A 239 -22.06 -12.73 -7.12
CA TYR A 239 -22.44 -11.37 -6.68
C TYR A 239 -21.69 -10.37 -7.56
N GLU A 240 -22.39 -9.88 -8.57
CA GLU A 240 -22.04 -8.63 -9.24
C GLU A 240 -22.06 -7.49 -8.22
N ASN A 241 -20.94 -6.78 -8.10
CA ASN A 241 -20.85 -5.50 -7.40
C ASN A 241 -21.84 -4.52 -8.03
N THR A 242 -22.99 -4.34 -7.40
CA THR A 242 -23.90 -3.24 -7.71
C THR A 242 -23.41 -1.97 -7.00
N PRO A 243 -23.37 -0.81 -7.67
CA PRO A 243 -23.01 0.45 -7.01
C PRO A 243 -24.10 0.83 -6.01
N TYR A 244 -23.70 1.17 -4.78
CA TYR A 244 -24.60 1.76 -3.80
C TYR A 244 -25.25 3.04 -4.37
N PRO A 245 -26.57 3.25 -4.16
CA PRO A 245 -27.24 4.45 -4.60
C PRO A 245 -26.73 5.65 -3.81
N TYR A 246 -26.11 6.57 -4.54
CA TYR A 246 -25.72 7.90 -4.09
C TYR A 246 -26.97 8.69 -3.67
N TYR A 247 -27.00 9.19 -2.42
CA TYR A 247 -27.98 10.19 -2.00
C TYR A 247 -27.52 11.56 -2.52
N ASP A 248 -28.07 11.97 -3.67
CA ASP A 248 -27.93 13.33 -4.19
C ASP A 248 -28.86 14.27 -3.40
N SER A 249 -28.26 15.25 -2.71
CA SER A 249 -28.98 16.24 -1.89
C SER A 249 -28.97 17.64 -2.51
N THR A 250 -28.83 17.77 -3.84
CA THR A 250 -28.89 19.08 -4.50
C THR A 250 -29.58 19.02 -5.87
N ALA A 251 -30.88 18.72 -5.89
CA ALA A 251 -31.74 19.06 -7.01
C ALA A 251 -32.43 20.41 -6.75
N GLN A 252 -31.77 21.51 -7.13
CA GLN A 252 -32.49 22.74 -7.47
C GLN A 252 -31.68 23.66 -8.40
N ASP A 253 -32.23 23.83 -9.62
CA ASP A 253 -32.09 24.95 -10.56
C ASP A 253 -30.71 25.32 -11.14
N ARG A 254 -30.47 24.99 -12.42
CA ARG A 254 -30.52 25.97 -13.54
C ARG A 254 -30.10 25.39 -14.90
N TYR A 255 -30.89 25.75 -15.90
CA TYR A 255 -30.65 25.60 -17.35
C TYR A 255 -29.43 26.39 -17.85
N GLY A 256 -28.77 25.88 -18.90
CA GLY A 256 -27.88 26.67 -19.76
C GLY A 256 -27.06 25.86 -20.78
N THR A 257 -27.58 25.74 -21.99
CA THR A 257 -26.99 25.12 -23.20
C THR A 257 -25.85 25.97 -23.79
N ALA A 258 -24.77 25.34 -24.28
CA ALA A 258 -24.10 25.69 -25.55
C ALA A 258 -22.97 24.71 -25.92
N ASN A 259 -22.97 24.33 -27.19
CA ASN A 259 -21.93 23.59 -27.92
C ASN A 259 -20.57 24.32 -27.91
N GLU A 260 -19.47 23.60 -28.09
CA GLU A 260 -18.71 23.60 -29.35
C GLU A 260 -17.52 22.62 -29.33
N GLU A 261 -17.32 22.02 -30.51
CA GLU A 261 -16.19 21.20 -30.94
C GLU A 261 -14.86 21.97 -30.84
N SER A 262 -13.75 21.28 -30.53
CA SER A 262 -12.60 21.33 -31.44
C SER A 262 -11.54 20.28 -31.11
N ALA A 263 -10.91 19.83 -32.18
CA ALA A 263 -9.99 18.71 -32.28
C ALA A 263 -8.50 19.12 -32.11
N THR A 264 -7.64 18.12 -32.28
CA THR A 264 -6.20 18.17 -32.62
C THR A 264 -5.25 18.34 -31.41
N THR A 265 -4.08 17.71 -31.28
CA THR A 265 -3.29 16.85 -32.19
C THR A 265 -2.26 16.08 -31.34
N ASP A 266 -1.98 14.83 -31.73
CA ASP A 266 -0.84 14.04 -31.27
C ASP A 266 0.50 14.76 -31.53
N THR A 267 1.36 14.82 -30.51
CA THR A 267 2.79 15.12 -30.71
C THR A 267 3.62 14.08 -29.97
N ALA A 268 4.12 13.10 -30.73
CA ALA A 268 5.04 12.09 -30.24
C ALA A 268 6.45 12.68 -30.18
N ASP A 269 6.94 12.93 -28.96
CA ASP A 269 8.28 13.45 -28.73
C ASP A 269 9.29 12.29 -28.64
N THR A 270 10.12 12.18 -29.68
CA THR A 270 11.12 11.10 -29.82
C THR A 270 12.45 11.60 -29.26
N ARG A 271 12.63 11.48 -27.95
CA ARG A 271 13.90 11.81 -27.29
C ARG A 271 14.91 10.68 -27.48
N THR A 272 15.83 10.88 -28.42
CA THR A 272 16.96 9.98 -28.65
C THR A 272 18.09 10.37 -27.68
N THR A 273 18.15 9.73 -26.51
CA THR A 273 19.27 9.90 -25.59
C THR A 273 20.32 8.83 -25.89
N ALA A 274 21.45 9.27 -26.44
CA ALA A 274 22.63 8.44 -26.61
C ALA A 274 23.40 8.39 -25.30
N GLU A 275 23.14 7.36 -24.49
CA GLU A 275 24.04 6.95 -23.40
C GLU A 275 24.64 5.59 -23.74
N SER A 276 25.90 5.67 -24.14
CA SER A 276 26.83 4.57 -24.27
C SER A 276 27.31 4.20 -22.88
N GLU A 277 26.77 3.14 -22.32
CA GLU A 277 27.47 2.19 -21.45
C GLU A 277 26.67 0.90 -21.48
N THR A 278 27.36 -0.24 -21.56
CA THR A 278 26.82 -1.59 -21.82
C THR A 278 25.92 -2.06 -20.69
N GLN A 279 24.72 -1.48 -20.55
CA GLN A 279 23.72 -1.99 -19.63
C GLN A 279 23.34 -3.42 -20.06
N PRO A 280 23.32 -4.39 -19.13
CA PRO A 280 22.99 -5.76 -19.47
C PRO A 280 21.51 -5.88 -19.83
N TRP A 281 21.22 -6.20 -21.09
CA TRP A 281 19.87 -6.53 -21.55
C TRP A 281 19.58 -8.01 -21.26
N CYS A 282 18.56 -8.29 -20.46
CA CYS A 282 18.12 -9.64 -20.14
C CYS A 282 17.12 -10.14 -21.20
N LYS A 283 17.51 -11.12 -22.01
CA LYS A 283 16.59 -11.76 -22.94
C LYS A 283 15.62 -12.66 -22.17
N ILE A 284 14.33 -12.51 -22.43
CA ILE A 284 13.28 -13.31 -21.80
C ILE A 284 12.34 -13.91 -22.84
N ASN A 285 11.61 -14.94 -22.43
CA ASN A 285 10.51 -15.53 -23.20
C ASN A 285 9.20 -15.08 -22.56
N LEU A 286 8.28 -14.54 -23.37
CA LEU A 286 6.97 -14.12 -22.90
C LEU A 286 5.96 -15.25 -23.01
N HIS A 287 5.20 -15.48 -21.95
CA HIS A 287 4.08 -16.40 -21.93
C HIS A 287 2.78 -15.60 -21.87
N ARG A 288 1.99 -15.68 -22.96
CA ARG A 288 0.66 -15.08 -23.03
C ARG A 288 -0.33 -15.92 -22.23
N VAL A 289 -1.06 -15.27 -21.33
CA VAL A 289 -2.18 -15.82 -20.59
C VAL A 289 -3.45 -15.17 -21.12
N SER A 290 -4.22 -15.94 -21.89
CA SER A 290 -5.47 -15.45 -22.47
C SER A 290 -6.59 -15.52 -21.45
N HIS A 291 -7.36 -14.43 -21.35
CA HIS A 291 -8.52 -14.33 -20.47
C HIS A 291 -9.81 -14.21 -21.29
N LEU A 292 -10.94 -14.70 -20.76
CA LEU A 292 -12.24 -14.66 -21.45
C LEU A 292 -12.90 -13.26 -21.40
N THR A 293 -12.76 -12.57 -20.28
CA THR A 293 -13.48 -11.31 -19.99
C THR A 293 -12.54 -10.13 -19.72
N ARG A 294 -11.23 -10.37 -19.70
CA ARG A 294 -10.18 -9.37 -19.45
C ARG A 294 -9.18 -9.37 -20.60
N ARG A 295 -8.35 -8.33 -20.67
CA ARG A 295 -7.24 -8.25 -21.64
C ARG A 295 -6.25 -9.38 -21.36
N ASP A 296 -5.60 -9.87 -22.42
CA ASP A 296 -4.54 -10.88 -22.28
C ASP A 296 -3.39 -10.32 -21.43
N GLU A 297 -2.86 -11.17 -20.55
CA GLU A 297 -1.68 -10.86 -19.75
C GLU A 297 -0.43 -11.51 -20.34
N PHE A 298 0.73 -10.88 -20.13
CA PHE A 298 2.02 -11.40 -20.56
C PHE A 298 2.92 -11.61 -19.34
N THR A 299 3.33 -12.86 -19.12
CA THR A 299 4.14 -13.25 -17.99
C THR A 299 5.55 -13.65 -18.41
N PHE A 300 6.54 -13.38 -17.56
CA PHE A 300 7.92 -13.84 -17.73
C PHE A 300 8.62 -13.99 -16.37
N THR A 301 9.73 -14.74 -16.33
CA THR A 301 10.55 -14.90 -15.13
C THR A 301 11.64 -13.82 -15.07
N THR A 302 11.65 -13.03 -14.00
CA THR A 302 12.68 -12.01 -13.73
C THR A 302 14.00 -12.64 -13.28
N VAL A 303 15.07 -11.85 -13.23
CA VAL A 303 16.42 -12.34 -12.85
C VAL A 303 16.51 -12.88 -11.43
N ASP A 304 15.60 -12.45 -10.54
CA ASP A 304 15.44 -12.95 -9.17
C ASP A 304 14.56 -14.22 -9.09
N GLY A 305 14.20 -14.81 -10.23
CA GLY A 305 13.42 -16.05 -10.32
C GLY A 305 11.92 -15.89 -10.09
N LYS A 306 11.41 -14.66 -9.94
CA LYS A 306 9.97 -14.39 -9.72
C LYS A 306 9.23 -14.29 -11.06
N VAL A 307 7.94 -14.63 -11.06
CA VAL A 307 7.08 -14.42 -12.24
C VAL A 307 6.50 -13.02 -12.18
N LYS A 308 6.69 -12.24 -13.24
CA LYS A 308 6.13 -10.90 -13.43
C LYS A 308 5.03 -10.96 -14.49
N SER A 309 3.84 -10.44 -14.17
CA SER A 309 2.76 -10.19 -15.15
C SER A 309 2.78 -8.72 -15.60
N THR A 310 2.50 -8.50 -16.88
CA THR A 310 2.48 -7.21 -17.57
C THR A 310 1.41 -7.18 -18.64
N ASP A 311 0.91 -5.99 -18.95
CA ASP A 311 0.02 -5.75 -20.08
C ASP A 311 0.80 -5.42 -21.37
N ARG A 312 0.13 -5.53 -22.52
CA ARG A 312 0.71 -5.22 -23.85
C ARG A 312 1.31 -3.81 -23.92
N ASP A 313 0.65 -2.86 -23.29
CA ASP A 313 0.96 -1.44 -23.43
C ASP A 313 2.14 -1.00 -22.53
N GLU A 314 2.61 -1.87 -21.62
CA GLU A 314 3.82 -1.63 -20.81
C GLU A 314 5.12 -1.82 -21.61
N TRP A 315 5.04 -2.38 -22.83
CA TRP A 315 6.20 -2.73 -23.64
C TRP A 315 6.52 -1.68 -24.68
N ALA A 316 7.76 -1.18 -24.66
CA ALA A 316 8.25 -0.25 -25.65
C ALA A 316 8.97 -0.99 -26.80
N LYS A 317 8.82 -0.51 -28.03
CA LYS A 317 9.54 -1.03 -29.19
C LYS A 317 10.94 -0.41 -29.26
N ALA A 318 11.97 -1.24 -29.38
CA ALA A 318 13.36 -0.81 -29.59
C ALA A 318 14.05 -1.58 -30.71
N ASN A 319 15.19 -1.07 -31.15
CA ASN A 319 16.12 -1.80 -32.02
C ASN A 319 17.28 -2.33 -31.16
N HIS A 320 17.33 -3.64 -30.95
CA HIS A 320 18.40 -4.30 -30.19
C HIS A 320 19.18 -5.23 -31.11
N LYS A 321 20.49 -4.98 -31.27
CA LYS A 321 21.40 -5.73 -32.16
C LYS A 321 20.88 -5.81 -33.61
N GLY A 322 20.45 -4.67 -34.16
CA GLY A 322 20.01 -4.55 -35.56
C GLY A 322 18.68 -5.23 -35.90
N LYS A 323 17.92 -5.66 -34.88
CA LYS A 323 16.62 -6.31 -35.02
C LYS A 323 15.63 -5.65 -34.06
N THR A 324 14.38 -5.54 -34.48
CA THR A 324 13.26 -5.10 -33.62
C THR A 324 13.17 -6.00 -32.38
N ALA A 325 12.98 -5.39 -31.22
CA ALA A 325 12.71 -6.03 -29.95
C ALA A 325 11.67 -5.21 -29.19
N TRP A 326 11.01 -5.85 -28.23
CA TRP A 326 10.15 -5.19 -27.25
C TRP A 326 10.86 -5.24 -25.92
N TYR A 327 10.91 -4.13 -25.20
CA TYR A 327 11.61 -4.03 -23.92
C TYR A 327 10.75 -3.43 -22.83
N LEU A 328 11.11 -3.75 -21.59
CA LEU A 328 10.48 -3.31 -20.35
C LEU A 328 11.58 -3.02 -19.32
N TRP A 329 11.53 -1.85 -18.70
CA TRP A 329 12.38 -1.53 -17.55
C TRP A 329 11.67 -1.94 -16.26
N HIS A 330 12.27 -2.86 -15.50
CA HIS A 330 11.70 -3.30 -14.22
C HIS A 330 12.80 -3.53 -13.19
N LYS A 331 12.67 -2.90 -12.01
CA LYS A 331 13.60 -3.04 -10.88
C LYS A 331 15.08 -2.95 -11.28
N GLY A 332 15.44 -1.90 -12.01
CA GLY A 332 16.83 -1.65 -12.37
C GLY A 332 17.38 -2.52 -13.52
N ASN A 333 16.55 -3.34 -14.17
CA ASN A 333 16.96 -4.23 -15.25
C ASN A 333 16.15 -3.98 -16.53
N TYR A 334 16.83 -4.01 -17.67
CA TYR A 334 16.20 -4.01 -18.99
C TYR A 334 15.90 -5.43 -19.43
N TYR A 335 14.62 -5.76 -19.50
CA TYR A 335 14.15 -7.03 -20.08
C TYR A 335 13.76 -6.81 -21.54
N TYR A 336 14.05 -7.78 -22.40
CA TYR A 336 13.58 -7.72 -23.79
C TYR A 336 13.14 -9.07 -24.34
N SER A 337 12.15 -9.01 -25.24
CA SER A 337 11.65 -10.13 -26.05
C SER A 337 11.75 -9.80 -27.54
N ARG A 338 11.85 -10.84 -28.37
CA ARG A 338 11.75 -10.72 -29.83
C ARG A 338 10.32 -10.87 -30.32
N ASP A 339 9.49 -11.53 -29.53
CA ASP A 339 8.08 -11.73 -29.84
C ASP A 339 7.30 -10.48 -29.46
N ARG A 340 6.40 -10.05 -30.33
CA ARG A 340 5.56 -8.89 -30.07
C ARG A 340 4.50 -9.29 -29.04
N PRO A 341 4.35 -8.54 -27.94
CA PRO A 341 3.21 -8.74 -27.05
C PRO A 341 1.90 -8.63 -27.84
N GLY A 342 1.17 -9.74 -27.94
CA GLY A 342 -0.13 -9.83 -28.60
C GLY A 342 -0.11 -10.09 -30.12
N SER A 343 1.02 -10.51 -30.71
CA SER A 343 1.06 -11.01 -32.10
C SER A 343 0.52 -12.42 -32.27
#